data_AF-A0A017TCA9-F1
#
_entry.id   AF-A0A017TCA9-F1
#
_cell.length_a   1.000
_cell.length_b   1.000
_cell.length_c   1.000
_cell.angle_alpha   90.00
_cell.angle_beta   90.00
_cell.angle_gamma   90.00
#
_symmetry.space_group_name_H-M   'P 1'
#
loop_
_entity.id
_entity.type
_entity.pdbx_description
1 polymer ?
#
loop_
_entity_poly.entity_id
_entity_poly.type
_entity_poly.pdbx_seq_one_letter_code
_entity_poly.pdbx_strand_id
1 'polypeptide(L)'
;MPLAVPLALLLLAALVLAIGIARANELFYVRVQGRHVRLLRGRLPQRLLDDIVDVLRAEPVDRGAVRAVVEDRRARVYVDGDISPEQGQRIRNVVSMWPLAKIRNAPPRR
;
A
#
# COMPACT_ATOMS: atom_id res chain seq x y z
N MET A 1 17.26 -11.89 36.30
CA MET A 1 17.71 -10.74 35.47
C MET A 1 18.65 -11.07 34.30
N PRO A 2 19.44 -12.17 34.22
CA PRO A 2 20.39 -12.35 33.10
C PRO A 2 19.73 -12.67 31.75
N LEU A 3 18.48 -13.16 31.76
CA LEU A 3 17.72 -13.48 30.54
C LEU A 3 16.96 -12.28 29.94
N ALA A 4 16.83 -11.17 30.68
CA ALA A 4 16.07 -10.01 30.22
C ALA A 4 16.75 -9.32 29.02
N VAL A 5 18.08 -9.19 29.07
CA VAL A 5 18.88 -8.58 28.01
C VAL A 5 18.84 -9.39 26.71
N PRO A 6 19.13 -10.71 26.68
CA PRO A 6 19.05 -11.49 25.45
C PRO A 6 17.61 -11.57 24.91
N LEU A 7 16.60 -11.62 25.78
CA LEU A 7 15.19 -11.59 25.35
C LEU A 7 14.83 -10.25 24.69
N ALA A 8 15.25 -9.12 25.25
CA ALA A 8 15.02 -7.80 24.68
C ALA A 8 15.71 -7.65 23.30
N LEU A 9 16.94 -8.13 23.16
CA LEU A 9 17.64 -8.14 21.87
C LEU A 9 16.93 -9.00 20.83
N LEU A 10 16.43 -10.17 21.23
CA LEU A 10 15.69 -11.06 20.34
C LEU A 10 14.36 -10.45 19.87
N LEU A 11 13.62 -9.79 20.78
CA LEU A 11 12.41 -9.04 20.44
C LEU A 11 12.71 -7.87 19.49
N LEU A 12 13.79 -7.14 19.73
CA LEU A 12 14.22 -6.05 18.84
C LEU A 12 14.58 -6.56 17.45
N ALA A 13 15.34 -7.66 17.36
CA ALA A 13 15.71 -8.27 16.09
C ALA A 13 14.47 -8.76 15.33
N ALA A 14 13.53 -9.42 16.02
CA ALA A 14 12.26 -9.86 15.44
C ALA A 14 11.44 -8.67 14.92
N LEU A 15 11.38 -7.56 15.67
CA LEU A 15 10.69 -6.35 15.25
C LEU A 15 11.30 -5.74 13.99
N VAL A 16 12.62 -5.59 13.94
CA VAL A 16 13.33 -5.07 12.75
C VAL A 16 13.07 -5.96 11.53
N LEU A 17 13.15 -7.28 11.70
CA LEU A 17 12.87 -8.24 10.63
C LEU A 17 11.42 -8.17 10.15
N ALA A 18 10.45 -8.11 11.07
CA ALA A 18 9.04 -7.98 10.75
C ALA A 18 8.75 -6.70 9.95
N ILE A 19 9.34 -5.57 10.34
CA ILE A 19 9.24 -4.31 9.59
C ILE A 19 9.87 -4.44 8.20
N GLY A 20 11.03 -5.10 8.10
CA GLY A 20 11.71 -5.37 6.83
C GLY A 20 10.85 -6.17 5.86
N ILE A 21 10.26 -7.27 6.34
CA ILE A 21 9.37 -8.15 5.56
C ILE A 21 8.10 -7.38 5.13
N ALA A 22 7.47 -6.67 6.06
CA ALA A 22 6.28 -5.88 5.75
C ALA A 22 6.53 -4.80 4.68
N ARG A 23 7.74 -4.21 4.66
CA ARG A 23 8.14 -3.26 3.62
C ARG A 23 8.51 -3.93 2.31
N ALA A 24 9.14 -5.11 2.33
CA ALA A 24 9.49 -5.85 1.13
C ALA A 24 8.25 -6.32 0.34
N ASN A 25 7.15 -6.56 1.05
CA ASN A 25 5.88 -6.95 0.44
C ASN A 25 5.04 -5.75 -0.03
N GLU A 26 5.39 -4.51 0.31
CA GLU A 26 4.65 -3.33 -0.12
C GLU A 26 4.86 -3.06 -1.61
N LEU A 27 3.76 -3.08 -2.38
CA LEU A 27 3.77 -2.74 -3.80
C LEU A 27 3.80 -1.23 -3.99
N PHE A 28 2.85 -0.55 -3.35
CA PHE A 28 2.76 0.90 -3.33
C PHE A 28 1.99 1.41 -2.13
N TYR A 29 2.28 2.66 -1.76
CA TYR A 29 1.53 3.42 -0.78
C TYR A 29 1.23 4.80 -1.35
N VAL A 30 -0.05 5.10 -1.49
CA VAL A 30 -0.56 6.34 -2.08
C VAL A 30 -1.38 7.07 -1.03
N ARG A 31 -1.17 8.38 -0.93
CA ARG A 31 -1.96 9.27 -0.08
C ARG A 31 -2.83 10.16 -0.95
N VAL A 32 -4.07 10.30 -0.55
CA VAL A 32 -5.08 11.16 -1.18
C VAL A 32 -5.34 12.33 -0.23
N GLN A 33 -5.25 13.55 -0.76
CA GLN A 33 -5.60 14.77 -0.05
C GLN A 33 -6.43 15.66 -0.97
N GLY A 34 -7.73 15.76 -0.71
CA GLY A 34 -8.69 16.36 -1.62
C GLY A 34 -8.61 15.72 -3.01
N ARG A 35 -8.22 16.50 -4.00
CA ARG A 35 -8.06 16.04 -5.40
C ARG A 35 -6.65 15.57 -5.77
N HIS A 36 -5.70 15.65 -4.83
CA HIS A 36 -4.31 15.29 -5.09
C HIS A 36 -4.02 13.87 -4.64
N VAL A 37 -3.52 13.05 -5.56
CA VAL A 37 -3.08 11.69 -5.30
C VAL A 37 -1.56 11.65 -5.40
N ARG A 38 -0.89 11.41 -4.28
CA ARG A 38 0.57 11.39 -4.17
C ARG A 38 1.07 9.99 -3.86
N LEU A 39 1.94 9.46 -4.71
CA LEU A 39 2.68 8.23 -4.42
C LEU A 39 3.73 8.55 -3.35
N LEU A 40 3.62 7.90 -2.19
CA LEU A 40 4.57 8.07 -1.11
C LEU A 40 5.66 7.00 -1.15
N ARG A 41 5.32 5.77 -1.56
CA ARG A 41 6.25 4.63 -1.63
C ARG A 41 5.88 3.64 -2.72
N GLY A 42 6.88 2.87 -3.13
CA GLY A 42 6.73 1.73 -4.03
C GLY A 42 6.72 2.12 -5.51
N ARG A 43 6.12 1.25 -6.32
CA ARG A 43 6.08 1.37 -7.78
C ARG A 43 4.64 1.25 -8.23
N LEU A 44 4.22 2.20 -9.07
CA LEU A 44 2.84 2.27 -9.54
C LEU A 44 2.83 2.61 -11.04
N PRO A 45 2.35 1.69 -11.90
CA PRO A 45 2.14 1.99 -13.32
C PRO A 45 1.21 3.21 -13.49
N GLN A 46 1.50 4.07 -14.47
CA GLN A 46 0.68 5.28 -14.72
C GLN A 46 -0.79 4.94 -14.93
N ARG A 47 -1.10 3.97 -15.78
CA ARG A 47 -2.49 3.55 -16.04
C ARG A 47 -3.22 3.06 -14.79
N LEU A 48 -2.52 2.33 -13.89
CA LEU A 48 -3.13 1.91 -12.62
C LEU A 48 -3.40 3.11 -11.70
N LEU A 49 -2.51 4.12 -11.69
CA LEU A 49 -2.79 5.37 -10.98
C LEU A 49 -4.02 6.06 -11.57
N ASP A 50 -4.12 6.14 -12.89
CA ASP A 50 -5.26 6.76 -13.58
C ASP A 50 -6.57 6.06 -13.20
N ASP A 51 -6.59 4.72 -13.23
CA ASP A 51 -7.74 3.91 -12.81
C ASP A 51 -8.13 4.19 -11.33
N ILE A 52 -7.15 4.33 -10.43
CA ILE A 52 -7.39 4.67 -9.01
C ILE A 52 -7.93 6.11 -8.87
N VAL A 53 -7.37 7.06 -9.61
CA VAL A 53 -7.81 8.46 -9.62
C VAL A 53 -9.24 8.56 -10.12
N ASP A 54 -9.61 7.80 -11.14
CA ASP A 54 -10.98 7.80 -11.67
C ASP A 54 -12.00 7.25 -10.66
N VAL A 55 -11.63 6.24 -9.86
CA VAL A 55 -12.48 5.79 -8.74
C VAL A 55 -12.63 6.87 -7.67
N LEU A 56 -11.53 7.55 -7.32
CA LEU A 56 -11.53 8.61 -6.30
C LEU A 56 -12.19 9.91 -6.78
N ARG A 57 -12.35 10.11 -8.09
CA ARG A 57 -13.06 11.28 -8.66
C ARG A 57 -14.57 11.23 -8.45
N ALA A 58 -15.13 10.04 -8.25
CA ALA A 58 -16.57 9.86 -8.10
C ALA A 58 -17.14 10.58 -6.86
N GLU A 59 -16.34 10.70 -5.80
CA GLU A 59 -16.75 11.34 -4.54
C GLU A 59 -15.53 11.99 -3.88
N PRO A 60 -15.63 13.25 -3.40
CA PRO A 60 -14.49 13.96 -2.83
C PRO A 60 -13.99 13.29 -1.54
N VAL A 61 -12.68 13.03 -1.49
CA VAL A 61 -11.99 12.47 -0.32
C VAL A 61 -11.10 13.55 0.29
N ASP A 62 -11.39 13.97 1.53
CA ASP A 62 -10.59 15.00 2.20
C ASP A 62 -9.19 14.48 2.55
N ARG A 63 -9.12 13.35 3.26
CA ARG A 63 -7.86 12.64 3.53
C ARG A 63 -8.05 11.13 3.45
N GLY A 64 -7.22 10.47 2.65
CA GLY A 64 -7.23 9.01 2.56
C GLY A 64 -5.85 8.44 2.26
N ALA A 65 -5.72 7.14 2.47
CA ALA A 65 -4.55 6.38 2.07
C ALA A 65 -4.93 5.04 1.47
N VAL A 66 -4.21 4.65 0.41
CA VAL A 66 -4.34 3.37 -0.27
C VAL A 66 -2.99 2.68 -0.23
N ARG A 67 -2.95 1.53 0.43
CA ARG A 67 -1.75 0.69 0.56
C ARG A 67 -1.99 -0.64 -0.12
N ALA A 68 -1.17 -0.98 -1.10
CA ALA A 68 -1.18 -2.30 -1.71
C ALA A 68 0.05 -3.10 -1.27
N VAL A 69 -0.17 -4.33 -0.83
CA VAL A 69 0.88 -5.27 -0.41
C VAL A 69 0.69 -6.61 -1.10
N VAL A 70 1.74 -7.42 -1.15
CA VAL A 70 1.67 -8.82 -1.57
C VAL A 70 1.42 -9.68 -0.35
N GLU A 71 0.26 -10.31 -0.31
CA GLU A 71 -0.11 -11.34 0.68
C GLU A 71 -0.64 -12.56 -0.08
N ASP A 72 -0.26 -13.76 0.36
CA ASP A 72 -0.68 -15.02 -0.27
C ASP A 72 -0.47 -15.08 -1.79
N ARG A 73 0.63 -14.49 -2.28
CA ARG A 73 0.97 -14.35 -3.71
C ARG A 73 -0.06 -13.53 -4.52
N ARG A 74 -0.87 -12.70 -3.86
CA ARG A 74 -1.86 -11.79 -4.49
C ARG A 74 -1.68 -10.37 -3.98
N ALA A 75 -2.17 -9.40 -4.73
CA ALA A 75 -2.22 -8.01 -4.26
C ALA A 75 -3.40 -7.87 -3.28
N ARG A 76 -3.12 -7.46 -2.04
CA ARG A 76 -4.14 -7.00 -1.09
C ARG A 76 -4.07 -5.49 -0.96
N VAL A 77 -5.23 -4.86 -0.91
CA VAL A 77 -5.36 -3.41 -0.77
C VAL A 77 -6.01 -3.08 0.57
N TYR A 78 -5.31 -2.27 1.34
CA TYR A 78 -5.77 -1.63 2.56
C TYR A 78 -6.08 -0.18 2.24
N VAL A 79 -7.21 0.29 2.75
CA VAL A 79 -7.73 1.62 2.52
C VAL A 79 -8.02 2.22 3.89
N ASP A 80 -7.64 3.48 4.08
CA ASP A 80 -7.76 4.19 5.35
C ASP A 80 -8.15 5.66 5.11
N GLY A 81 -8.72 6.31 6.12
CA GLY A 81 -9.26 7.67 6.07
C GLY A 81 -10.68 7.75 5.48
N ASP A 82 -11.00 8.90 4.88
CA ASP A 82 -12.33 9.28 4.41
C ASP A 82 -12.74 8.61 3.08
N ILE A 83 -12.15 7.47 2.75
CA ILE A 83 -12.47 6.72 1.53
C ILE A 83 -13.67 5.82 1.83
N SER A 84 -14.76 5.98 1.06
CA SER A 84 -15.98 5.21 1.31
C SER A 84 -15.75 3.71 1.08
N PRO A 85 -16.52 2.82 1.76
CA PRO A 85 -16.38 1.37 1.59
C PRO A 85 -16.53 0.92 0.12
N GLU A 86 -17.40 1.60 -0.63
CA GLU A 86 -17.64 1.34 -2.05
C GLU A 86 -16.44 1.73 -2.92
N GLN A 87 -15.87 2.93 -2.71
CA GLN A 87 -14.62 3.34 -3.37
C GLN A 87 -13.50 2.36 -3.03
N GLY A 88 -13.36 1.98 -1.75
CA GLY A 88 -12.37 1.01 -1.31
C GLY A 88 -12.52 -0.35 -2.02
N GLN A 89 -13.75 -0.82 -2.20
CA GLN A 89 -14.00 -2.06 -2.94
C GLN A 89 -13.68 -1.93 -4.43
N ARG A 90 -14.01 -0.80 -5.07
CA ARG A 90 -13.64 -0.54 -6.47
C ARG A 90 -12.13 -0.49 -6.65
N ILE A 91 -11.40 0.17 -5.74
CA ILE A 91 -9.93 0.22 -5.76
C ILE A 91 -9.36 -1.20 -5.64
N ARG A 92 -9.88 -2.04 -4.74
CA ARG A 92 -9.48 -3.46 -4.62
C ARG A 92 -9.68 -4.20 -5.94
N ASN A 93 -10.83 -4.02 -6.59
CA ASN A 93 -11.12 -4.67 -7.87
C ASN A 93 -10.14 -4.23 -8.96
N VAL A 94 -9.92 -2.92 -9.09
CA VAL A 94 -8.96 -2.34 -10.04
C VAL A 94 -7.58 -2.95 -9.82
N VAL A 95 -7.05 -2.91 -8.60
CA VAL A 95 -5.69 -3.43 -8.31
C VAL A 95 -5.60 -4.95 -8.52
N SER A 96 -6.66 -5.71 -8.21
CA SER A 96 -6.68 -7.17 -8.37
C SER A 96 -6.63 -7.61 -9.84
N MET A 97 -7.05 -6.76 -10.78
CA MET A 97 -6.97 -7.02 -12.22
C MET A 97 -5.55 -6.86 -12.78
N TRP A 98 -4.62 -6.29 -12.01
CA TRP A 98 -3.26 -6.02 -12.47
C TRP A 98 -2.30 -7.15 -12.11
N PRO A 99 -1.54 -7.71 -13.09
CA PRO A 99 -0.51 -8.70 -12.80
C PRO A 99 0.57 -8.13 -11.86
N LEU A 100 0.92 -8.87 -10.80
CA LEU A 100 1.93 -8.46 -9.82
C LEU A 100 3.28 -8.07 -10.45
N ALA A 101 3.71 -8.82 -11.45
CA ALA A 101 4.96 -8.55 -12.17
C ALA A 101 4.95 -7.16 -12.84
N LYS A 102 3.79 -6.73 -13.35
CA LYS A 102 3.64 -5.42 -14.01
C LYS A 102 3.72 -4.27 -13.02
N ILE A 103 3.19 -4.45 -11.81
CA ILE A 103 3.29 -3.47 -10.73
C ILE A 103 4.74 -3.37 -10.25
N ARG A 104 5.41 -4.50 -10.00
CA ARG A 104 6.81 -4.56 -9.53
C ARG A 104 7.81 -3.98 -10.54
N ASN A 105 7.57 -4.16 -11.83
CA ASN A 105 8.44 -3.65 -12.89
C ASN A 105 8.13 -2.21 -13.30
N ALA A 106 7.14 -1.56 -12.68
CA ALA A 106 6.83 -0.18 -12.99
C ALA A 106 8.01 0.75 -12.63
N PRO A 107 8.23 1.82 -13.41
CA PRO A 107 9.29 2.78 -13.11
C PRO A 107 9.04 3.43 -11.75
N PRO A 108 10.09 3.65 -10.94
CA PRO A 108 9.96 4.41 -9.71
C PRO A 108 9.54 5.85 -10.05
N ARG A 109 8.51 6.35 -9.37
CA ARG A 109 8.08 7.74 -9.49
C ARG A 109 8.86 8.58 -8.47
N ARG A 110 9.59 9.59 -8.94
CA ARG A 110 10.21 10.63 -8.09
C ARG A 110 9.22 11.76 -7.86
#